data_AF-A0A645JKM5-F1
#
_entry.id   AF-A0A645JKM5-F1
#
_cell.length_a   1.000
_cell.length_b   1.000
_cell.length_c   1.000
_cell.angle_alpha   90.00
_cell.angle_beta   90.00
_cell.angle_gamma   90.00
#
_symmetry.space_group_name_H-M   'P 1'
#
loop_
_entity.id
_entity.type
_entity.pdbx_description
1 polymer ?
#
loop_
_entity_poly.entity_id
_entity_poly.type
_entity_poly.pdbx_seq_one_letter_code
_entity_poly.pdbx_strand_id
1 'polypeptide(L)'
;MRISGDEFGLYLHGIENTDNIYMDKIWDMLKEYVLYGPIVNGSREIPLAVSAGMAAYGGDTKEIYDLIEYADFAMYEAKKSGKNRYAVFDPAEYKRLRTNMLH
;
A
#
# COMPACT_ATOMS: atom_id res chain seq x y z
N MET A 1 5.17 10.72 -3.90
CA MET A 1 6.61 10.71 -4.24
C MET A 1 6.90 9.50 -5.13
N ARG A 2 7.78 9.63 -6.12
CA ARG A 2 8.28 8.46 -6.87
C ARG A 2 9.54 7.95 -6.17
N ILE A 3 9.53 6.68 -5.77
CA ILE A 3 10.62 6.07 -5.00
C ILE A 3 11.64 5.50 -5.97
N SER A 4 11.17 4.65 -6.88
CA SER A 4 11.97 3.98 -7.90
C SER A 4 11.06 3.64 -9.08
N GLY A 5 11.62 3.22 -10.23
CA GLY A 5 10.89 2.56 -11.33
C GLY A 5 9.41 2.94 -11.47
N ASP A 6 8.54 1.98 -11.14
CA ASP A 6 7.08 2.06 -11.05
C ASP A 6 6.56 2.13 -9.59
N GLU A 7 7.44 2.41 -8.62
CA GLU A 7 7.12 2.46 -7.19
C GLU A 7 6.85 3.90 -6.74
N PHE A 8 5.71 4.08 -6.10
CA PHE A 8 5.24 5.38 -5.61
C PHE A 8 4.86 5.28 -4.15
N GLY A 9 5.25 6.29 -3.37
CA GLY A 9 4.83 6.48 -1.99
C GLY A 9 3.83 7.63 -1.87
N LEU A 10 2.79 7.45 -1.07
CA LEU A 10 1.84 8.50 -0.70
C LEU A 10 1.91 8.69 0.82
N TYR A 11 2.24 9.91 1.25
CA TYR A 11 2.23 10.29 2.66
C TYR A 11 1.03 11.21 2.90
N LEU A 12 0.10 10.76 3.73
CA LEU A 12 -1.08 11.51 4.14
C LEU A 12 -0.89 11.98 5.58
N HIS A 13 -1.10 13.27 5.84
CA HIS A 13 -0.99 13.86 7.17
C HIS A 13 -2.34 14.46 7.60
N GLY A 14 -2.50 14.70 8.91
CA GLY A 14 -3.76 15.21 9.46
C GLY A 14 -4.88 14.17 9.46
N ILE A 15 -4.53 12.88 9.45
CA ILE A 15 -5.48 11.78 9.54
C ILE A 15 -5.65 11.41 11.01
N GLU A 16 -6.88 11.56 11.52
CA GLU A 16 -7.20 11.24 12.93
C GLU A 16 -7.70 9.80 13.11
N ASN A 17 -8.32 9.21 12.08
CA ASN A 17 -8.81 7.84 12.10
C ASN A 17 -8.09 7.01 11.04
N THR A 18 -7.49 5.91 11.48
CA THR A 18 -6.75 4.97 10.64
C THR A 18 -7.32 3.55 10.75
N ASP A 19 -8.60 3.42 11.10
CA ASP A 19 -9.31 2.14 11.07
C ASP A 19 -9.47 1.59 9.65
N ASN A 20 -9.86 0.31 9.56
CA ASN A 20 -10.01 -0.36 8.26
C ASN A 20 -11.06 0.31 7.36
N ILE A 21 -12.12 0.91 7.95
CA ILE A 21 -13.15 1.61 7.18
C ILE A 21 -12.55 2.86 6.50
N TYR A 22 -11.68 3.56 7.19
CA TYR A 22 -10.97 4.72 6.65
C TYR A 22 -9.96 4.30 5.58
N MET A 23 -9.22 3.22 5.80
CA MET A 23 -8.29 2.68 4.79
C MET A 23 -9.01 2.23 3.52
N ASP A 24 -10.16 1.57 3.65
CA ASP A 24 -11.03 1.20 2.52
C ASP A 24 -11.43 2.44 1.70
N LYS A 25 -11.80 3.53 2.36
CA LYS A 25 -12.13 4.80 1.68
C LYS A 25 -10.95 5.38 0.91
N ILE A 26 -9.74 5.34 1.47
CA ILE A 26 -8.52 5.78 0.76
C ILE A 26 -8.33 4.94 -0.51
N TRP A 27 -8.48 3.63 -0.41
CA TRP A 27 -8.35 2.72 -1.55
C TRP A 27 -9.43 2.97 -2.61
N ASP A 28 -10.67 3.20 -2.20
CA ASP A 28 -11.77 3.54 -3.11
C ASP A 28 -11.50 4.85 -3.86
N MET A 29 -11.02 5.89 -3.17
CA MET A 29 -10.60 7.13 -3.83
C MET A 29 -9.46 6.91 -4.82
N LEU A 30 -8.45 6.09 -4.49
CA LEU A 30 -7.38 5.77 -5.43
C LEU A 30 -7.93 5.08 -6.69
N LYS A 31 -8.85 4.14 -6.53
CA LYS A 31 -9.50 3.47 -7.67
C LYS A 31 -10.28 4.44 -8.55
N GLU A 32 -11.05 5.33 -7.92
CA GLU A 32 -11.92 6.29 -8.62
C GLU A 32 -11.12 7.36 -9.37
N TYR A 33 -10.09 7.93 -8.74
CA TYR A 33 -9.41 9.12 -9.27
C TYR A 33 -8.08 8.82 -9.98
N VAL A 34 -7.43 7.69 -9.67
CA VAL A 34 -6.08 7.39 -10.18
C VAL A 34 -6.06 6.14 -11.06
N LEU A 35 -6.78 5.09 -10.66
CA LEU A 35 -6.78 3.80 -11.35
C LEU A 35 -7.99 3.62 -12.27
N TYR A 36 -8.73 4.69 -12.53
CA TYR A 36 -9.90 4.66 -13.41
C TYR A 36 -9.46 4.50 -14.86
N GLY A 37 -9.69 3.30 -15.41
CA GLY A 37 -9.49 2.98 -16.81
C GLY A 37 -8.02 2.71 -17.22
N PRO A 38 -7.80 2.36 -18.49
CA PRO A 38 -6.46 2.12 -19.02
C PRO A 38 -5.73 3.42 -19.32
N ILE A 39 -4.39 3.37 -19.30
CA ILE A 39 -3.58 4.41 -19.94
C ILE A 39 -3.72 4.25 -21.45
N VAL A 40 -4.15 5.31 -22.13
CA VAL A 40 -4.26 5.34 -23.59
C VAL A 40 -2.95 5.83 -24.21
N ASN A 41 -2.34 4.99 -25.06
CA ASN A 41 -1.17 5.35 -25.86
C ASN A 41 -1.43 5.06 -27.34
N GLY A 42 -1.92 6.08 -28.06
CA GLY A 42 -2.41 5.94 -29.43
C GLY A 42 -3.64 5.04 -29.48
N SER A 43 -3.56 3.94 -30.22
CA SER A 43 -4.64 2.94 -30.30
C SER A 43 -4.51 1.81 -29.26
N ARG A 44 -3.51 1.87 -28.36
CA ARG A 44 -3.30 0.86 -27.33
C ARG A 44 -3.90 1.33 -26.01
N GLU A 45 -4.69 0.45 -25.40
CA GLU A 45 -5.15 0.58 -24.03
C GLU A 45 -4.28 -0.29 -23.12
N ILE A 46 -3.62 0.34 -22.14
CA ILE A 46 -2.76 -0.33 -21.18
C ILE A 46 -3.51 -0.36 -19.84
N PRO A 47 -4.07 -1.50 -19.42
CA PRO A 47 -4.78 -1.57 -18.15
C PRO A 47 -3.82 -1.31 -16.99
N LEU A 48 -4.28 -0.53 -16.02
CA LEU A 48 -3.55 -0.28 -14.78
C LEU A 48 -3.99 -1.27 -13.71
N ALA A 49 -3.01 -1.85 -13.01
CA ALA A 49 -3.23 -2.67 -11.83
C ALA A 49 -2.17 -2.30 -10.79
N VAL A 50 -2.61 -1.91 -9.60
CA VAL A 50 -1.71 -1.48 -8.52
C VAL A 50 -1.86 -2.39 -7.32
N SER A 51 -0.74 -2.77 -6.72
CA SER A 51 -0.73 -3.37 -5.38
C SER A 51 -0.23 -2.31 -4.42
N ALA A 52 -0.97 -2.06 -3.34
CA ALA A 52 -0.63 -1.03 -2.37
C ALA A 52 -0.51 -1.62 -0.96
N GLY A 53 0.33 -1.00 -0.14
CA GLY A 53 0.44 -1.29 1.29
C GLY A 53 0.22 -0.02 2.09
N MET A 54 -0.47 -0.15 3.22
CA MET A 54 -0.80 0.98 4.08
C MET A 54 -0.34 0.69 5.51
N ALA A 55 0.27 1.69 6.14
CA ALA A 55 0.63 1.68 7.54
C ALA A 55 0.30 3.05 8.17
N ALA A 56 -0.04 3.04 9.46
CA ALA A 56 -0.53 4.18 10.21
C ALA A 56 0.49 4.67 11.23
N TYR A 57 0.85 5.95 11.14
CA TYR A 57 1.66 6.61 12.16
C TYR A 57 0.85 6.75 13.47
N GLY A 58 1.46 6.40 14.61
CA GLY A 58 0.83 6.41 15.93
C GLY A 58 0.06 5.14 16.28
N GLY A 59 -0.48 4.43 15.27
CA GLY A 59 -1.12 3.12 15.42
C GLY A 59 -0.13 1.96 15.29
N ASP A 60 0.58 1.90 14.16
CA ASP A 60 1.51 0.80 13.85
C ASP A 60 2.93 1.10 14.33
N THR A 61 3.36 2.36 14.21
CA THR A 61 4.68 2.82 14.66
C THR A 61 4.70 4.35 14.82
N LYS A 62 5.67 4.86 15.59
CA LYS A 62 5.98 6.30 15.70
C LYS A 62 7.30 6.68 15.03
N GLU A 63 7.94 5.73 14.38
CA GLU A 63 9.21 5.93 13.66
C GLU A 63 8.94 5.96 12.16
N ILE A 64 9.46 6.97 11.48
CA ILE A 64 9.17 7.18 10.04
C ILE A 64 9.76 6.08 9.16
N TYR A 65 10.93 5.55 9.50
CA TYR A 65 11.57 4.48 8.74
C TYR A 65 10.79 3.16 8.87
N ASP A 66 10.35 2.83 10.08
CA ASP A 66 9.48 1.68 10.32
C ASP A 66 8.15 1.84 9.59
N LEU A 67 7.58 3.05 9.53
CA LEU A 67 6.31 3.29 8.83
C LEU A 67 6.42 2.94 7.35
N ILE A 68 7.52 3.34 6.71
CA ILE A 68 7.81 3.04 5.31
C ILE A 68 8.03 1.52 5.14
N GLU A 69 8.80 0.90 6.02
CA GLU A 69 9.04 -0.55 5.99
C GLU A 69 7.74 -1.36 6.13
N TYR A 70 6.85 -0.93 7.03
CA TYR A 70 5.58 -1.61 7.29
C TYR A 70 4.61 -1.46 6.12
N ALA A 71 4.55 -0.28 5.49
CA ALA A 71 3.79 -0.08 4.27
C ALA A 71 4.34 -0.92 3.11
N ASP A 72 5.67 -1.01 2.96
CA ASP A 72 6.30 -1.85 1.93
C ASP A 72 6.00 -3.35 2.15
N PHE A 73 6.10 -3.81 3.39
CA PHE A 73 5.74 -5.17 3.75
C PHE A 73 4.27 -5.48 3.44
N ALA A 74 3.35 -4.59 3.81
CA ALA A 74 1.93 -4.76 3.49
C ALA A 74 1.71 -4.80 1.96
N MET A 75 2.40 -3.96 1.20
CA MET A 75 2.33 -3.98 -0.27
C MET A 75 2.80 -5.32 -0.84
N TYR A 76 3.86 -5.89 -0.27
CA TYR A 76 4.37 -7.18 -0.67
C TYR A 76 3.34 -8.32 -0.42
N GLU A 77 2.67 -8.32 0.72
CA GLU A 77 1.59 -9.27 1.01
C GLU A 77 0.36 -9.05 0.09
N ALA A 78 0.04 -7.80 -0.27
CA ALA A 78 -0.94 -7.49 -1.31
C ALA A 78 -0.54 -8.08 -2.68
N LYS A 79 0.73 -7.97 -3.08
CA LYS A 79 1.24 -8.56 -4.33
C LYS A 79 1.11 -10.08 -4.35
N LYS A 80 1.37 -10.75 -3.22
CA LYS A 80 1.26 -12.21 -3.07
C LYS A 80 -0.18 -12.72 -3.09
N SER A 81 -1.09 -12.01 -2.43
CA SER A 81 -2.50 -12.41 -2.29
C SER A 81 -3.35 -12.14 -3.54
N GLY A 82 -2.73 -11.62 -4.60
CA GLY A 82 -3.31 -11.35 -5.90
C GLY A 82 -3.19 -9.86 -6.24
N LYS A 83 -2.63 -9.52 -7.40
CA LYS A 83 -2.45 -8.13 -7.82
C LYS A 83 -3.77 -7.34 -7.84
N ASN A 84 -3.67 -6.01 -7.91
CA ASN A 84 -4.81 -5.08 -7.98
C ASN A 84 -5.62 -4.96 -6.68
N ARG A 85 -4.92 -4.86 -5.54
CA ARG A 85 -5.52 -4.71 -4.20
C ARG A 85 -4.60 -3.93 -3.29
N TYR A 86 -5.09 -3.60 -2.11
CA TYR A 86 -4.26 -3.13 -1.02
C TYR A 86 -4.24 -4.12 0.14
N ALA A 87 -3.24 -3.99 1.01
CA ALA A 87 -3.26 -4.59 2.34
C ALA A 87 -2.88 -3.53 3.38
N VAL A 88 -3.41 -3.69 4.59
CA VAL A 88 -3.00 -2.93 5.78
C VAL A 88 -1.93 -3.75 6.50
N PHE A 89 -0.95 -3.06 7.09
CA PHE A 89 0.05 -3.69 7.92
C PHE A 89 -0.59 -4.54 9.03
N ASP A 90 -0.12 -5.78 9.17
CA ASP A 90 -0.46 -6.67 10.28
C ASP A 90 0.82 -7.01 11.07
N PRO A 91 0.97 -6.53 12.32
CA PRO A 91 2.16 -6.79 13.13
C PRO A 91 2.35 -8.27 13.46
N ALA A 92 1.28 -9.08 13.54
CA ALA A 92 1.38 -10.50 13.81
C ALA A 92 1.97 -11.25 12.61
N GLU A 93 1.53 -10.91 11.40
CA GLU A 93 2.05 -11.45 10.15
C GLU A 93 3.50 -11.02 9.89
N TYR A 94 3.80 -9.74 10.12
CA TYR A 94 5.15 -9.20 9.98
C TYR A 94 6.16 -9.90 10.91
N LYS A 95 5.80 -10.08 12.18
CA LYS A 95 6.64 -10.80 13.15
C LYS A 95 6.88 -12.25 12.72
N ARG A 96 5.83 -12.94 12.27
CA ARG A 96 5.90 -14.34 11.81
C ARG A 96 6.87 -14.50 10.64
N LEU A 97 6.79 -13.63 9.63
CA LEU A 97 7.65 -13.71 8.45
C LEU A 97 9.10 -13.30 8.75
N ARG A 98 9.34 -12.29 9.61
CA ARG A 98 10.70 -11.94 10.04
C ARG A 98 11.39 -13.07 10.80
N THR A 99 10.68 -13.80 11.65
CA THR A 99 11.27 -14.95 12.37
C THR A 99 11.67 -16.08 11.41
N ASN A 100 10.91 -16.30 10.34
CA ASN A 100 11.21 -17.34 9.34
C ASN A 100 12.39 -16.98 8.42
N MET A 101 12.75 -15.71 8.29
CA MET A 101 13.93 -15.28 7.50
C MET A 101 15.25 -15.34 8.28
N LEU A 102 15.19 -15.53 9.61
CA LEU A 102 16.35 -15.64 10.49
C LEU A 102 16.77 -17.10 10.77
N HIS A 103 16.12 -18.06 10.12
CA HIS A 103 16.42 -19.50 10.14
C HIS A 103 16.68 -19.98 8.71
#